data_AF-A0A957DR17-F1
#
_entry.id   AF-A0A957DR17-F1
#
_cell.length_a   1.000
_cell.length_b   1.000
_cell.length_c   1.000
_cell.angle_alpha   90.00
_cell.angle_beta   90.00
_cell.angle_gamma   90.00
#
_symmetry.space_group_name_H-M   'P 1'
#
loop_
_entity.id
_entity.type
_entity.pdbx_description
1 polymer ?
#
loop_
_entity_poly.entity_id
_entity_poly.type
_entity_poly.pdbx_seq_one_letter_code
_entity_poly.pdbx_strand_id
1 'polypeptide(L)' 'MSKSSTSKKSLTDWERLDALQDEDIDLSEVPELTPEMFAKAVVERGLKPTSNKQQLTIRLDN' A
#
# COMPACT_ATOMS: atom_id res chain seq x y z
N MET A 1 26.99 3.66 14.80
CA MET A 1 26.04 4.70 14.33
C MET A 1 24.63 4.12 14.34
N SER A 2 23.91 4.16 15.45
CA SER A 2 22.49 3.80 15.50
C SER A 2 21.66 5.05 15.27
N LYS A 3 21.26 5.30 14.02
CA LYS A 3 20.28 6.35 13.72
C LYS A 3 18.92 5.82 14.18
N SER A 4 18.28 6.48 15.15
CA SER A 4 16.89 6.19 15.51
C SER A 4 15.99 6.50 14.33
N SER A 5 15.45 5.46 13.71
CA SER A 5 14.87 5.50 12.36
C SER A 5 13.56 6.28 12.24
N THR A 6 12.87 6.62 13.32
CA THR A 6 11.56 7.29 13.23
C THR A 6 11.21 7.98 14.53
N SER A 7 10.48 9.10 14.44
CA SER A 7 9.87 9.77 15.60
C SER A 7 8.90 8.80 16.29
N LYS A 8 9.02 8.65 17.61
CA LYS A 8 8.08 7.86 18.43
C LYS A 8 6.74 8.54 18.64
N LYS A 9 6.65 9.84 18.33
CA LYS A 9 5.41 10.61 18.45
C LYS A 9 4.61 10.46 17.16
N SER A 10 3.44 9.85 17.28
CA SER A 10 2.43 9.92 16.23
C SER A 10 2.06 11.39 16.00
N LEU A 11 1.95 11.79 14.73
CA LEU A 11 1.39 13.08 14.34
C LEU A 11 -0.12 12.97 14.09
N THR A 12 -0.67 11.77 14.19
CA THR A 12 -2.10 11.51 14.05
C THR A 12 -2.84 11.93 15.31
N ASP A 13 -3.93 12.66 15.12
CA ASP A 13 -4.89 13.01 16.16
C ASP A 13 -5.78 11.79 16.46
N TRP A 14 -5.42 11.04 17.50
CA TRP A 14 -6.09 9.79 17.88
C TRP A 14 -7.45 10.02 18.53
N GLU A 15 -7.61 11.10 19.31
CA GLU A 15 -8.87 11.41 19.97
C GLU A 15 -9.96 11.75 18.94
N ARG A 16 -9.58 12.48 17.88
CA ARG A 16 -10.48 12.75 16.76
C ARG A 16 -10.92 11.46 16.06
N LEU A 17 -9.98 10.56 15.77
CA LEU A 17 -10.29 9.30 15.07
C LEU A 17 -11.15 8.35 15.91
N ASP A 18 -10.94 8.32 17.22
CA ASP A 18 -11.71 7.45 18.14
C ASP A 18 -13.16 7.92 18.29
N ALA A 19 -13.43 9.22 18.15
CA ALA A 19 -14.77 9.79 18.19
C ALA A 19 -15.50 9.81 16.84
N LEU A 20 -14.79 9.58 15.73
CA LEU A 20 -15.34 9.67 14.38
C LEU A 20 -16.38 8.56 14.15
N GLN A 21 -17.58 8.93 13.70
CA GLN A 21 -18.60 7.95 13.30
C GLN A 21 -18.38 7.55 11.82
N ASP A 22 -18.88 6.37 11.45
CA ASP A 22 -18.71 5.84 10.08
C ASP A 22 -19.37 6.77 9.04
N GLU A 23 -20.47 7.45 9.39
CA GLU A 23 -21.16 8.38 8.50
C GLU A 23 -20.38 9.67 8.22
N ASP A 24 -19.43 10.01 9.10
CA ASP A 24 -18.57 11.19 8.96
C ASP A 24 -17.33 10.91 8.09
N ILE A 25 -17.13 9.65 7.66
CA ILE A 25 -16.01 9.26 6.82
C ILE A 25 -16.23 9.78 5.39
N ASP A 26 -15.29 10.57 4.89
CA ASP A 26 -15.31 11.06 3.52
C ASP A 26 -14.92 9.94 2.53
N LEU A 27 -15.88 9.55 1.69
CA LEU A 27 -15.73 8.51 0.67
C LEU A 27 -15.72 9.10 -0.75
N SER A 28 -15.56 10.41 -0.91
CA SER A 28 -15.59 11.09 -2.21
C SER A 28 -14.49 10.62 -3.16
N GLU A 29 -13.32 10.26 -2.64
CA GLU A 29 -12.20 9.75 -3.45
C GLU A 29 -12.22 8.23 -3.66
N VAL A 30 -12.72 7.48 -2.67
CA VAL A 30 -12.74 6.02 -2.69
C VAL A 30 -14.15 5.55 -2.39
N PRO A 31 -14.95 5.26 -3.43
CA PRO A 31 -16.32 4.82 -3.23
C PRO A 31 -16.35 3.43 -2.58
N GLU A 32 -17.44 3.14 -1.88
CA GLU A 32 -17.63 1.85 -1.25
C GLU A 32 -17.63 0.69 -2.27
N LEU A 33 -17.09 -0.43 -1.82
CA LEU A 33 -17.03 -1.63 -2.64
C LEU A 33 -18.41 -2.28 -2.72
N THR A 34 -19.12 -2.05 -3.81
CA THR A 34 -20.42 -2.69 -4.04
C THR A 34 -20.29 -4.20 -4.26
N PRO A 35 -21.32 -5.01 -3.95
CA PRO A 35 -21.31 -6.45 -4.22
C PRO A 35 -21.11 -6.77 -5.72
N GLU A 36 -21.61 -5.93 -6.62
CA GLU A 36 -21.42 -6.11 -8.06
C GLU A 36 -19.97 -5.87 -8.50
N MET A 37 -19.31 -4.89 -7.90
CA MET A 37 -17.87 -4.65 -8.11
C MET A 37 -17.05 -5.83 -7.57
N PHE A 38 -17.40 -6.33 -6.39
CA PHE A 38 -16.74 -7.49 -5.80
C PHE A 38 -16.95 -8.77 -6.63
N ALA A 39 -18.16 -8.99 -7.16
CA ALA A 39 -18.45 -10.14 -8.02
C ALA A 39 -17.64 -10.14 -9.32
N LYS A 40 -17.28 -8.95 -9.83
CA LYS A 40 -16.41 -8.78 -11.00
C LYS A 40 -14.92 -8.75 -10.65
N ALA A 41 -14.57 -8.73 -9.38
CA ALA A 41 -13.18 -8.65 -8.96
C ALA A 41 -12.44 -9.96 -9.29
N VAL A 42 -11.28 -9.83 -9.91
CA VAL A 42 -10.39 -10.96 -10.19
C VAL A 42 -9.34 -11.03 -9.10
N VAL A 43 -9.32 -12.14 -8.36
CA VAL A 43 -8.28 -12.39 -7.36
C VAL A 43 -7.01 -12.82 -8.08
N GLU A 44 -6.03 -11.92 -8.19
CA GLU A 44 -4.67 -12.30 -8.60
C GLU A 44 -3.98 -13.03 -7.43
N ARG A 45 -4.04 -14.37 -7.46
CA ARG A 45 -3.34 -15.22 -6.48
C ARG A 45 -1.88 -15.38 -6.88
N GLY A 46 -1.01 -14.70 -6.13
CA GLY A 46 0.43 -14.72 -6.34
C GLY A 46 0.84 -13.69 -7.40
N LEU A 47 1.89 -12.92 -7.09
CA LEU A 47 2.60 -12.18 -8.12
C LEU A 47 3.02 -13.19 -9.19
N LYS A 48 2.77 -12.91 -10.48
CA LYS A 48 3.43 -13.66 -11.56
C LYS A 48 4.90 -13.75 -11.17
N PRO A 49 5.51 -14.94 -11.08
CA PRO A 49 6.89 -15.05 -10.67
C PRO A 49 7.69 -14.13 -11.58
N THR A 50 8.21 -13.05 -11.00
CA THR A 50 9.05 -12.11 -11.74
C THR A 50 10.20 -12.94 -12.28
N SER A 51 10.48 -12.85 -13.58
CA SER A 51 11.60 -13.59 -14.16
C SER A 51 12.82 -13.39 -13.27
N ASN A 52 13.47 -14.48 -12.86
CA ASN A 52 14.68 -14.39 -12.05
C ASN A 52 15.66 -13.41 -12.69
N LYS A 53 16.38 -12.65 -11.86
CA LYS A 53 17.40 -11.71 -12.34
C LYS A 53 18.35 -12.45 -13.28
N GLN A 54 18.49 -11.96 -14.51
CA GLN A 54 19.42 -12.53 -15.48
C GLN A 54 20.82 -11.96 -15.26
N GLN A 55 21.83 -12.83 -15.30
CA GLN A 55 23.22 -12.40 -15.27
C GLN A 55 23.59 -11.76 -16.61
N LEU A 56 23.99 -10.49 -16.57
CA LEU A 56 24.57 -9.76 -17.70
C LEU A 56 26.09 -9.70 -17.52
N THR A 57 26.83 -10.28 -18.46
CA THR A 57 28.29 -10.14 -18.54
C THR A 57 28.61 -9.11 -19.61
N ILE A 58 29.07 -7.92 -19.20
CA ILE A 58 29.43 -6.83 -20.10
C ILE A 58 30.96 -6.72 -20.10
N ARG A 59 31.59 -6.76 -21.29
CA ARG A 59 32.98 -6.32 -21.47
C ARG A 59 32.98 -4.83 -21.79
N LEU A 60 33.79 -4.09 -21.06
CA LEU A 60 34.07 -2.68 -21.30
C LEU A 60 35.48 -2.60 -21.86
N ASP A 61 35.60 -2.16 -23.10
CA ASP A 61 36.87 -1.73 -23.69
C ASP A 61 36.91 -0.19 -23.66
N ASN A 62 38.13 0.37 -23.56
CA ASN A 62 38.39 1.79 -23.31
C ASN A 62 38.12 2.68 -24.53
#